data_AF-A0AAW0E585-F1
#
_entry.id   AF-A0AAW0E585-F1
#
_cell.length_a   1.000
_cell.length_b   1.000
_cell.length_c   1.000
_cell.angle_alpha   90.00
_cell.angle_beta   90.00
_cell.angle_gamma   90.00
#
_symmetry.space_group_name_H-M   'P 1'
#
loop_
_entity.id
_entity.type
_entity.pdbx_description
1 polymer ?
#
loop_
_entity_poly.entity_id
_entity_poly.type
_entity_poly.pdbx_seq_one_letter_code
_entity_poly.pdbx_strand_id
1 'polypeptide(L)'
;NNHRIRLQKDKVLPSGFSPNYICDFPERFGLVKFGEQAPQEYIDQLRQNIPKSREECYRWVSDEFDTQAAKVYEQIGSPKLKLTDGWTIFCRML
;
A
#
# COMPACT_ATOMS: atom_id res chain seq x y z
N ASN A 1 13.53 4.94 13.27
CA ASN A 1 14.13 3.92 12.38
C ASN A 1 15.40 4.49 11.73
N ASN A 2 16.44 4.78 12.52
CA ASN A 2 17.66 5.46 12.04
C ASN A 2 18.94 4.81 12.62
N HIS A 3 18.89 3.49 12.80
CA HIS A 3 20.01 2.72 13.34
C HIS A 3 20.88 2.21 12.19
N ARG A 4 22.20 2.29 12.36
CA ARG A 4 23.18 1.75 11.41
C ARG A 4 23.05 0.23 11.36
N ILE A 5 22.79 -0.32 10.17
CA ILE A 5 22.68 -1.77 9.99
C ILE A 5 24.05 -2.42 10.22
N ARG A 6 24.10 -3.37 11.15
CA ARG A 6 25.34 -4.10 11.50
C ARG A 6 25.58 -5.21 10.48
N LEU A 7 26.75 -5.19 9.85
CA LEU A 7 27.19 -6.27 8.96
C LEU A 7 27.64 -7.47 9.79
N GLN A 8 27.25 -8.67 9.37
CA GLN A 8 27.70 -9.94 9.94
C GLN A 8 28.45 -10.67 8.84
N LYS A 9 29.75 -10.89 9.03
CA LYS A 9 30.66 -11.42 7.99
C LYS A 9 30.45 -12.91 7.73
N ASP A 10 30.07 -13.67 8.75
CA ASP A 10 30.06 -15.14 8.69
C ASP A 10 28.68 -15.72 8.34
N LYS A 11 27.74 -14.88 7.89
CA LYS A 11 26.39 -15.33 7.56
C LYS A 11 26.28 -15.59 6.05
N VAL A 12 25.60 -16.68 5.70
CA VAL A 12 25.40 -17.13 4.31
C VAL A 12 24.60 -16.12 3.48
N LEU A 13 23.64 -15.43 4.11
CA LEU A 13 22.77 -14.46 3.47
C LEU A 13 23.36 -13.04 3.51
N PRO A 14 22.93 -12.10 2.64
CA PRO A 14 23.44 -10.74 2.64
C PRO A 14 23.06 -9.98 3.92
N SER A 15 24.00 -9.24 4.51
CA SER A 15 23.74 -8.31 5.63
C SER A 15 23.82 -6.87 5.14
N GLY A 16 22.95 -6.00 5.65
CA GLY A 16 22.90 -4.61 5.19
C GLY A 16 22.17 -4.37 3.86
N PHE A 17 21.57 -5.41 3.28
CA PHE A 17 20.76 -5.32 2.06
C PHE A 17 19.27 -5.43 2.40
N SER A 18 18.42 -4.89 1.53
CA SER A 18 16.97 -5.12 1.60
C SER A 18 16.67 -6.62 1.56
N PRO A 19 15.71 -7.14 2.35
CA PRO A 19 15.28 -8.54 2.26
C PRO A 19 14.91 -8.98 0.84
N ASN A 20 14.36 -8.07 0.04
CA ASN A 20 13.96 -8.35 -1.35
C ASN A 20 15.16 -8.71 -2.23
N TYR A 21 16.37 -8.27 -1.89
CA TYR A 21 17.58 -8.56 -2.68
C TYR A 21 17.86 -10.07 -2.78
N ILE A 22 17.48 -10.86 -1.77
CA ILE A 22 17.60 -12.32 -1.79
C ILE A 22 16.52 -12.94 -2.67
N CYS A 23 15.30 -12.39 -2.62
CA CYS A 23 14.17 -12.86 -3.42
C CYS A 23 14.37 -12.57 -4.92
N ASP A 24 14.98 -11.44 -5.24
CA ASP A 24 15.22 -10.97 -6.61
C ASP A 24 16.41 -11.70 -7.26
N PHE A 25 17.46 -12.02 -6.47
CA PHE A 25 18.71 -12.61 -6.94
C PHE A 25 19.19 -13.81 -6.09
N PRO A 26 18.36 -14.87 -5.92
CA PRO A 26 18.67 -15.99 -5.05
C PRO A 26 19.97 -16.73 -5.45
N GLU A 27 20.27 -16.79 -6.74
CA GLU A 27 21.45 -17.45 -7.30
C GLU A 27 22.77 -16.86 -6.80
N ARG A 28 22.79 -15.56 -6.46
CA ARG A 28 23.98 -14.87 -5.90
C ARG A 28 24.35 -15.36 -4.51
N PHE A 29 23.43 -16.07 -3.85
CA PHE A 29 23.60 -16.60 -2.49
C PHE A 29 23.55 -18.13 -2.46
N GLY A 30 23.68 -18.79 -3.62
CA GLY A 30 23.57 -20.25 -3.72
C GLY A 30 22.16 -20.78 -3.43
N LEU A 31 21.15 -19.92 -3.50
CA LEU A 31 19.74 -20.29 -3.35
C LEU A 31 19.10 -20.54 -4.71
N VAL A 32 17.99 -21.26 -4.68
CA VAL A 32 17.19 -21.56 -5.87
C VAL A 32 15.87 -20.79 -5.78
N LYS A 33 15.49 -20.16 -6.89
CA LYS A 33 14.18 -19.51 -7.01
C LYS A 33 13.10 -20.58 -7.17
N PHE A 34 12.42 -20.89 -6.06
CA PHE A 34 11.26 -21.79 -6.05
C PHE A 34 9.92 -21.06 -6.24
N GLY A 35 9.93 -19.72 -6.27
CA GLY A 35 8.72 -18.95 -6.48
C GLY A 35 8.29 -18.97 -7.94
N GLU A 36 7.13 -19.55 -8.22
CA GLU A 36 6.42 -19.40 -9.49
C GLU A 36 5.43 -18.26 -9.41
N GLN A 37 5.24 -17.56 -10.52
CA GLN A 37 4.19 -16.55 -10.61
C GLN A 37 2.85 -17.27 -10.71
N ALA A 38 1.95 -16.98 -9.77
CA ALA A 38 0.59 -17.53 -9.84
C ALA A 38 -0.07 -17.09 -11.16
N PRO A 39 -0.66 -18.02 -11.93
CA PRO A 39 -1.47 -17.69 -13.09
C PRO A 39 -2.55 -16.66 -12.73
N GLN A 40 -2.71 -15.64 -13.57
CA GLN A 40 -3.69 -14.56 -13.33
C GLN A 40 -5.12 -15.12 -13.19
N GLU A 41 -5.44 -16.17 -13.94
CA GLU A 41 -6.71 -16.88 -13.90
C GLU A 41 -7.05 -17.40 -12.49
N TYR A 42 -6.07 -17.92 -11.74
CA TYR A 42 -6.30 -18.38 -10.36
C TYR A 42 -6.53 -17.20 -9.41
N ILE A 43 -5.81 -16.10 -9.61
CA ILE A 43 -6.00 -14.88 -8.83
C ILE A 43 -7.43 -14.35 -9.05
N ASP A 44 -7.88 -14.32 -10.30
CA ASP A 44 -9.22 -13.83 -10.66
C ASP A 44 -10.32 -14.72 -10.10
N GLN A 45 -10.17 -16.05 -10.18
CA GLN A 45 -11.08 -17.01 -9.55
C GLN A 45 -11.14 -16.85 -8.03
N LEU A 46 -9.98 -16.69 -7.37
CA LEU A 46 -9.93 -16.46 -5.92
C LEU A 46 -10.58 -15.13 -5.53
N ARG A 47 -10.43 -14.08 -6.35
CA ARG A 47 -11.09 -12.79 -6.12
C ARG A 47 -12.61 -12.88 -6.19
N GLN A 48 -13.17 -13.71 -7.08
CA GLN A 48 -14.62 -13.92 -7.16
C GLN A 48 -15.21 -14.49 -5.86
N ASN A 49 -14.40 -15.17 -5.04
CA ASN A 49 -14.85 -15.69 -3.74
C ASN A 49 -14.84 -14.64 -2.62
N ILE A 50 -14.30 -13.44 -2.88
CA ILE A 50 -14.29 -12.34 -1.90
C ILE A 50 -15.60 -11.58 -2.07
N PRO A 51 -16.46 -11.51 -1.04
CA PRO A 51 -17.79 -10.92 -1.17
C PRO A 51 -17.76 -9.39 -1.31
N LYS A 52 -16.63 -8.76 -0.97
CA LYS A 52 -16.44 -7.32 -1.04
C LYS A 52 -15.49 -6.95 -2.16
N SER A 53 -15.82 -5.90 -2.88
CA SER A 53 -14.93 -5.32 -3.89
C SER A 53 -13.70 -4.70 -3.23
N ARG A 54 -12.70 -4.40 -4.06
CA ARG A 54 -11.53 -3.65 -3.63
C ARG A 54 -11.96 -2.28 -3.11
N GLU A 55 -12.82 -1.60 -3.84
CA GLU A 55 -13.30 -0.25 -3.56
C GLU A 55 -14.03 -0.20 -2.22
N GLU A 56 -14.85 -1.21 -1.91
CA GLU A 56 -15.51 -1.36 -0.61
C GLU A 56 -14.53 -1.61 0.52
N CYS A 57 -13.48 -2.40 0.29
CA CYS A 57 -12.44 -2.64 1.30
C CYS A 57 -11.59 -1.39 1.59
N TYR A 58 -11.38 -0.51 0.61
CA TYR A 58 -10.63 0.74 0.77
C TYR A 58 -11.50 1.93 1.18
N ARG A 59 -12.81 1.74 1.30
CA ARG A 59 -13.75 2.78 1.73
C ARG A 59 -13.62 3.03 3.24
N TRP A 60 -13.27 4.26 3.59
CA TRP A 60 -13.09 4.68 4.99
C TRP A 60 -14.37 5.22 5.65
N VAL A 61 -15.32 5.70 4.85
CA VAL A 61 -16.54 6.39 5.29
C VAL A 61 -17.76 5.87 4.55
N SER A 62 -18.97 6.03 5.10
CA SER A 62 -20.19 5.66 4.39
C SER A 62 -20.43 6.55 3.15
N ASP A 63 -21.20 6.06 2.18
CA ASP A 63 -21.60 6.84 1.00
C ASP A 63 -22.38 8.10 1.39
N GLU A 64 -23.14 8.02 2.48
CA GLU A 64 -23.85 9.17 3.05
C GLU A 64 -22.87 10.25 3.52
N PHE A 65 -21.82 9.86 4.26
CA PHE A 65 -20.81 10.81 4.72
C PHE A 65 -20.05 11.42 3.54
N ASP A 66 -19.67 10.62 2.55
CA ASP A 66 -18.96 11.10 1.35
C ASP A 66 -19.80 12.13 0.58
N THR A 67 -21.10 11.86 0.45
CA THR A 67 -22.06 12.78 -0.20
C THR A 67 -22.18 14.10 0.58
N GLN A 68 -22.28 14.06 1.90
CA GLN A 68 -22.35 15.27 2.71
C GLN A 68 -21.04 16.06 2.68
N ALA A 69 -19.90 15.37 2.76
CA ALA A 69 -18.58 15.98 2.68
C ALA A 69 -18.38 16.68 1.32
N ALA A 70 -18.76 16.03 0.21
CA ALA A 70 -18.69 16.64 -1.12
C ALA A 70 -19.53 17.93 -1.20
N LYS A 71 -20.76 17.89 -0.66
CA LYS A 71 -21.65 19.07 -0.64
C LYS A 71 -21.04 20.24 0.14
N VAL A 72 -20.50 20.00 1.33
CA VAL A 72 -19.89 21.07 2.14
C VAL A 72 -18.60 21.57 1.50
N TYR A 73 -17.81 20.68 0.89
CA TYR A 73 -16.62 21.04 0.16
C TYR A 73 -16.93 21.98 -1.04
N GLU A 74 -18.03 21.74 -1.74
CA GLU A 74 -18.53 22.66 -2.77
C GLU A 74 -18.96 24.01 -2.18
N GLN A 75 -19.62 24.02 -1.01
CA GLN A 75 -20.05 25.25 -0.34
C GLN A 75 -18.88 26.15 0.07
N ILE A 76 -17.73 25.59 0.43
CA ILE A 76 -16.51 26.36 0.75
C ILE A 76 -15.71 26.77 -0.50
N GLY A 77 -16.26 26.56 -1.71
CA GLY A 77 -15.69 26.98 -2.98
C GLY A 77 -14.70 25.99 -3.60
N SER A 78 -14.75 24.71 -3.20
CA SER A 78 -13.92 23.64 -3.77
C SER A 78 -12.41 23.96 -3.83
N PRO A 79 -11.79 24.35 -2.70
CA PRO A 79 -10.38 24.77 -2.68
C PRO A 79 -9.44 23.65 -3.11
N LYS A 80 -8.48 23.93 -4.00
CA LYS A 80 -7.55 22.92 -4.54
C LYS A 80 -6.90 22.05 -3.45
N LEU A 81 -7.14 20.75 -3.51
CA LEU A 81 -6.58 19.77 -2.58
C LEU A 81 -5.06 19.65 -2.78
N LYS A 82 -4.29 20.06 -1.77
CA LYS A 82 -2.86 19.78 -1.65
C LYS A 82 -2.61 18.97 -0.39
N LEU A 83 -1.55 18.17 -0.42
CA LEU A 83 -1.20 17.24 0.67
C LEU A 83 -1.01 17.95 2.02
N THR A 84 -0.54 19.20 2.00
CA THR A 84 -0.31 20.04 3.20
C THR A 84 -1.58 20.68 3.75
N ASP A 85 -2.61 20.85 2.93
CA ASP A 85 -3.74 21.75 3.23
C ASP A 85 -4.99 20.98 3.66
N GLY A 86 -4.95 19.64 3.63
CA GLY A 86 -6.10 18.78 3.89
C GLY A 86 -6.77 19.03 5.24
N TRP A 87 -5.99 19.18 6.32
CA TRP A 87 -6.55 19.47 7.64
C TRP A 87 -7.21 20.86 7.70
N THR A 88 -6.59 21.87 7.09
CA THR A 88 -7.14 23.23 7.05
C THR A 88 -8.44 23.28 6.24
N ILE A 89 -8.52 22.56 5.12
CA ILE A 89 -9.75 22.45 4.32
C ILE A 89 -10.84 21.74 5.13
N PHE A 90 -10.51 20.62 5.78
CA PHE A 90 -11.44 19.90 6.64
C PHE A 90 -12.01 20.79 7.77
N CYS A 91 -11.17 21.58 8.45
CA CYS A 91 -11.64 22.51 9.48
C CYS A 91 -12.58 23.61 8.95
N ARG A 92 -12.53 23.94 7.65
CA ARG A 92 -13.48 24.89 7.03
C ARG A 92 -14.82 24.25 6.70
N MET A 93 -14.89 22.91 6.66
CA MET A 93 -16.11 22.14 6.39
C MET A 93 -16.90 21.82 7.67
N LEU A 94 -16.38 22.17 8.85
CA LEU A 94 -17.09 22.08 10.13
C LEU A 94 -18.04 23.26 10.31
#